data_AF-A0A6L6R5Y2-F1
#
_entry.id   AF-A0A6L6R5Y2-F1
#
_cell.length_a   1.000
_cell.length_b   1.000
_cell.length_c   1.000
_cell.angle_alpha   90.00
_cell.angle_beta   90.00
_cell.angle_gamma   90.00
#
_symmetry.space_group_name_H-M   'P 1'
#
loop_
_entity.id
_entity.type
_entity.pdbx_description
1 polymer ?
#
loop_
_entity_poly.entity_id
_entity_poly.type
_entity_poly.pdbx_seq_one_letter_code
_entity_poly.pdbx_strand_id
1 'polypeptide(L)' 'MRDVLKELIEVRRRGDRAAMATVVRTWRSAPRPAGASMLVT' A
#
# COMPACT_ATOMS: atom_id res chain seq x y z
N MET A 1 -3.78 2.67 5.00
CA MET A 1 -2.69 3.56 4.56
C MET A 1 -1.55 3.71 5.57
N ARG A 2 -1.79 3.87 6.88
CA ARG A 2 -0.69 4.10 7.85
C ARG A 2 0.33 2.96 7.90
N ASP A 3 -0.15 1.73 7.73
CA ASP A 3 0.64 0.50 7.86
C ASP A 3 1.84 0.43 6.90
N VAL A 4 1.74 1.03 5.70
CA VAL A 4 2.79 0.99 4.67
C VAL A 4 3.64 2.27 4.60
N LEU A 5 3.27 3.32 5.34
CA LEU A 5 3.91 4.64 5.21
C LEU A 5 5.36 4.62 5.71
N LYS A 6 5.62 3.89 6.80
CA LYS A 6 6.97 3.76 7.36
C LYS A 6 7.92 3.13 6.34
N GLU A 7 7.51 2.03 5.72
CA GLU A 7 8.32 1.33 4.72
C GLU A 7 8.55 2.17 3.46
N LEU A 8 7.50 2.86 2.97
CA LEU A 8 7.60 3.75 1.82
C LEU A 8 8.60 4.89 2.06
N ILE A 9 8.62 5.48 3.27
CA ILE A 9 9.57 6.53 3.62
C ILE A 9 11.00 6.01 3.55
N GLU A 10 11.26 4.79 4.04
CA GLU A 10 12.59 4.18 4.00
C GLU A 10 13.06 3.90 2.57
N VAL A 11 12.18 3.34 1.73
CA VAL A 11 12.48 3.09 0.30
C VAL A 11 12.81 4.39 -0.43
N ARG A 12 12.01 5.43 -0.21
CA ARG A 12 12.24 6.75 -0.80
C ARG A 12 13.56 7.38 -0.34
N ARG A 13 13.93 7.22 0.94
CA ARG A 13 15.20 7.74 1.48
C ARG A 13 16.42 7.06 0.86
N ARG A 14 16.31 5.76 0.53
CA ARG A 14 17.37 5.01 -0.16
C ARG A 14 17.48 5.35 -1.65
N GLY A 15 16.48 6.02 -2.22
CA GLY A 15 16.41 6.27 -3.67
C GLY A 15 15.95 5.06 -4.48
N ASP A 16 15.42 4.04 -3.80
CA ASP A 16 14.89 2.82 -4.41
C ASP A 16 13.48 3.06 -4.99
N ARG A 17 13.01 2.13 -5.83
CA ARG A 17 11.66 2.19 -6.43
C ARG A 17 10.66 1.43 -5.57
N ALA A 18 9.42 1.89 -5.54
CA ALA A 18 8.31 1.14 -4.98
C ALA A 18 7.06 1.29 -5.84
N ALA A 19 6.19 0.29 -5.78
CA ALA A 19 4.82 0.37 -6.27
C ALA A 19 3.85 0.27 -5.08
N MET A 20 2.85 1.16 -5.04
CA MET A 20 1.79 1.11 -4.04
C MET A 20 0.46 0.77 -4.73
N ALA A 21 -0.21 -0.27 -4.24
CA ALA A 21 -1.56 -0.60 -4.64
C ALA A 21 -2.55 -0.20 -3.54
N THR A 22 -3.69 0.37 -3.92
CA THR A 22 -4.79 0.69 -3.00
C THR A 22 -6.08 0.11 -3.53
N VAL A 23 -6.83 -0.59 -2.66
CA VAL A 23 -8.16 -1.10 -2.99
C VAL A 23 -9.11 0.09 -3.10
N VAL A 24 -9.58 0.42 -4.30
CA VAL A 24 -10.50 1.55 -4.53
C VAL A 24 -11.97 1.18 -4.36
N ARG A 25 -12.31 -0.12 -4.51
CA ARG A 25 -13.66 -0.66 -4.37
C ARG A 25 -13.59 -2.16 -4.12
N THR A 26 -14.60 -2.70 -3.45
CA THR A 26 -14.79 -4.14 -3.25
C THR A 26 -16.19 -4.56 -3.69
N TRP A 27 -16.37 -5.86 -3.95
CA TRP A 27 -17.67 -6.48 -4.18
C TRP A 27 -17.82 -7.69 -3.27
N ARG A 28 -19.05 -7.93 -2.78
CA ARG A 28 -19.36 -9.03 -1.84
C ARG A 28 -18.39 -9.03 -0.64
N SER A 29 -18.03 -10.20 -0.13
CA SER A 29 -17.16 -10.39 1.03
C SER A 29 -15.67 -10.42 0.66
N ALA A 30 -15.16 -9.31 0.11
CA ALA A 30 -13.72 -9.20 -0.14
C ALA A 30 -12.92 -9.17 1.19
N PRO A 31 -11.82 -9.93 1.35
CA PRO A 31 -11.09 -10.05 2.61
C PRO A 31 -10.46 -8.74 3.13
N ARG A 32 -10.21 -7.77 2.24
CA ARG A 32 -9.64 -6.47 2.57
C ARG A 32 -10.61 -5.37 2.15
N PRO A 33 -10.91 -4.39 3.01
CA PRO A 33 -11.84 -3.31 2.68
C PRO A 33 -11.22 -2.32 1.68
N ALA A 34 -12.07 -1.45 1.10
CA ALA A 34 -11.60 -0.28 0.36
C ALA A 34 -10.70 0.60 1.26
N GLY A 35 -9.63 1.15 0.67
CA GLY A 35 -8.60 1.90 1.39
C GLY A 35 -7.50 1.04 2.01
N ALA A 36 -7.59 -0.29 1.94
CA ALA A 36 -6.46 -1.16 2.21
C ALA A 36 -5.34 -0.89 1.19
N SER A 37 -4.10 -0.80 1.66
CA SER A 37 -2.92 -0.52 0.82
C SER A 37 -1.88 -1.63 0.97
N MET A 38 -1.14 -1.88 -0.11
CA MET A 38 0.00 -2.78 -0.17
C MET A 38 1.16 -2.03 -0.82
N LEU A 39 2.38 -2.29 -0.35
CA LEU A 39 3.61 -1.76 -0.92
C LEU A 39 4.43 -2.92 -1.48
N VAL A 40 5.03 -2.69 -2.65
CA VAL A 40 6.03 -3.56 -3.29
C VAL A 40 7.28 -2.72 -3.48
N THR A 41 8.44 -3.23 -3.10
CA THR A 41 9.71 -2.51 -3.05
C THR A 41 10.80 -3.26 -3.81
#